data_AF-A0A316FG36-F1
#
_entry.id   AF-A0A316FG36-F1
#
_cell.length_a   1.000
_cell.length_b   1.000
_cell.length_c   1.000
_cell.angle_alpha   90.00
_cell.angle_beta   90.00
_cell.angle_gamma   90.00
#
_symmetry.space_group_name_H-M   'P 1'
#
loop_
_entity.id
_entity.type
_entity.pdbx_description
1 polymer ?
#
loop_
_entity_poly.entity_id
_entity_poly.type
_entity_poly.pdbx_seq_one_letter_code
_entity_poly.pdbx_strand_id
1 'polypeptide(L)'
;MREFLPAEIDASCNAVHLSEFDERVIDDYVSWRTAPIFPRRGRMAWHILERPTGCSSGQVYEAAKIKGVGVFDPEDETRGRDPITSGTFSSATPPTTQPLTSFMTYPHLGFRPDGRFAVVHGAAAPVGGITLSKARREFDAAHALLNAGVPAIAPLRVYRYPDLVFRGESMGVAVSAAPDRLPWRLSEAQQGVALHPGKNSSRDLYYHRLLEAFGIIGDPSAEDTRVRLICALARQVGERIRQYSMAGLFRYSAEFSNFEFDFRHRRVVLTDLDSAEFIETASIETRRLEVMRDFASGMYHLAAKFAAPTALGRFSVPMLLKHDPLAHYASGYFGVAEPNRWQTLTFRLWNAFLPHFNLINTVGAVRGDKWGQAERRSYKMDHHLFFILVFCEFAESFTRYGDSLPGYAPDPDRLILNAESFLGFRFGYLSHLRSIRVAL
;
A
#
# COMPACT_ATOMS: atom_id res chain seq x y z
N MET A 1 12.71 -32.63 7.11
CA MET A 1 12.23 -31.60 6.17
C MET A 1 11.58 -32.33 5.02
N ARG A 2 10.40 -31.89 4.53
CA ARG A 2 9.92 -32.34 3.21
C ARG A 2 10.92 -31.81 2.19
N GLU A 3 11.47 -32.67 1.34
CA GLU A 3 12.19 -32.23 0.16
C GLU A 3 11.17 -31.53 -0.74
N PHE A 4 11.36 -30.23 -0.98
CA PHE A 4 10.61 -29.52 -2.00
C PHE A 4 11.20 -29.91 -3.34
N LEU A 5 10.35 -30.33 -4.30
CA LEU A 5 10.81 -30.40 -5.67
C LEU A 5 11.33 -29.02 -6.10
N PRO A 6 12.39 -28.97 -6.91
CA PRO A 6 12.91 -27.72 -7.44
C PRO A 6 11.78 -26.93 -8.11
N ALA A 7 11.66 -25.65 -7.79
CA ALA A 7 10.71 -24.80 -8.49
C ALA A 7 11.20 -24.55 -9.92
N GLU A 8 10.26 -24.50 -10.86
CA GLU A 8 10.56 -24.28 -12.28
C GLU A 8 10.42 -22.81 -12.62
N ILE A 9 11.30 -22.28 -13.48
CA ILE A 9 11.18 -20.91 -13.98
C ILE A 9 9.99 -20.83 -14.94
N ASP A 10 9.05 -19.95 -14.63
CA ASP A 10 7.81 -19.74 -15.36
C ASP A 10 7.85 -18.47 -16.24
N ALA A 11 8.59 -17.45 -15.79
CA ALA A 11 8.92 -16.24 -16.56
C ALA A 11 10.23 -15.62 -16.06
N SER A 12 10.96 -14.92 -16.94
CA SER A 12 12.17 -14.18 -16.58
C SER A 12 12.27 -12.87 -17.37
N CYS A 13 12.91 -11.87 -16.77
CA CYS A 13 13.19 -10.58 -17.39
C CYS A 13 14.70 -10.39 -17.50
N ASN A 14 15.20 -10.14 -18.72
CA ASN A 14 16.62 -9.91 -18.97
C ASN A 14 17.04 -8.44 -18.77
N ALA A 15 16.13 -7.56 -18.34
CA ALA A 15 16.42 -6.14 -18.17
C ALA A 15 17.29 -5.82 -16.94
N VAL A 16 17.39 -6.76 -16.00
CA VAL A 16 18.27 -6.68 -14.82
C VAL A 16 19.09 -7.95 -14.75
N HIS A 17 20.41 -7.81 -14.79
CA HIS A 17 21.33 -8.94 -14.70
C HIS A 17 21.80 -9.12 -13.25
N LEU A 18 21.55 -10.30 -12.70
CA LEU A 18 22.07 -10.68 -11.38
C LEU A 18 23.44 -11.35 -11.53
N SER A 19 24.23 -11.31 -10.45
CA SER A 19 25.43 -12.15 -10.39
C SER A 19 25.04 -13.62 -10.27
N GLU A 20 25.88 -14.54 -10.73
CA GLU A 20 25.62 -15.98 -10.54
C GLU A 20 25.47 -16.36 -9.06
N PHE A 21 26.14 -15.63 -8.15
CA PHE A 21 26.00 -15.82 -6.72
C PHE A 21 24.58 -15.47 -6.25
N ASP A 22 24.08 -14.29 -6.63
CA ASP A 22 22.73 -13.84 -6.26
C ASP A 22 21.65 -14.76 -6.85
N GLU A 23 21.82 -15.21 -8.09
CA GLU A 23 20.90 -16.19 -8.71
C GLU A 23 20.86 -17.50 -7.93
N ARG A 24 22.02 -18.07 -7.58
CA ARG A 24 22.08 -19.31 -6.78
C ARG A 24 21.41 -19.16 -5.41
N VAL A 25 21.66 -18.05 -4.71
CA VAL A 25 21.04 -17.80 -3.39
C VAL A 25 19.52 -17.71 -3.50
N ILE A 26 19.02 -16.99 -4.52
CA ILE A 26 17.58 -16.89 -4.78
C ILE A 26 16.99 -18.26 -5.10
N ASP A 27 17.61 -19.05 -5.97
CA ASP A 27 17.15 -20.39 -6.33
C ASP A 27 17.12 -21.33 -5.11
N ASP A 28 18.10 -21.20 -4.21
CA ASP A 28 18.17 -21.95 -2.95
C ASP A 28 17.08 -21.54 -1.96
N TYR A 29 16.74 -20.26 -1.89
CA TYR A 29 15.58 -19.79 -1.11
C TYR A 29 14.28 -20.31 -1.68
N VAL A 30 14.06 -20.17 -2.99
CA VAL A 30 12.85 -20.64 -3.67
C VAL A 30 12.64 -22.14 -3.46
N SER A 31 13.71 -22.92 -3.60
CA SER A 31 13.69 -24.37 -3.43
C SER A 31 13.77 -24.84 -1.98
N TRP A 32 13.84 -23.93 -1.01
CA TRP A 32 14.02 -24.23 0.42
C TRP A 32 15.25 -25.11 0.74
N ARG A 33 16.30 -25.04 -0.10
CA ARG A 33 17.62 -25.63 0.23
C ARG A 33 18.30 -24.87 1.36
N THR A 34 18.04 -23.57 1.44
CA THR A 34 18.38 -22.71 2.57
C THR A 34 17.14 -21.94 3.00
N ALA A 35 16.95 -21.75 4.31
CA ALA A 35 15.85 -20.96 4.82
C ALA A 35 15.97 -19.49 4.34
N PRO A 36 14.93 -18.92 3.69
CA PRO A 36 14.95 -17.52 3.27
C PRO A 36 15.03 -16.56 4.46
N ILE A 37 15.67 -15.41 4.25
CA ILE A 37 15.77 -14.37 5.28
C ILE A 37 14.53 -13.48 5.22
N PHE A 38 13.81 -13.40 6.34
CA PHE A 38 12.67 -12.49 6.52
C PHE A 38 13.08 -11.36 7.48
N PRO A 39 13.13 -10.10 7.02
CA PRO A 39 13.63 -8.99 7.85
C PRO A 39 12.64 -8.53 8.92
N ARG A 40 11.40 -9.01 8.86
CA ARG A 40 10.31 -8.76 9.82
C ARG A 40 9.24 -9.82 9.66
N ARG A 41 8.33 -9.87 10.62
CA ARG A 41 7.09 -10.65 10.54
C ARG A 41 6.36 -10.43 9.22
N GLY A 42 6.08 -11.49 8.47
CA GLY A 42 5.37 -11.41 7.19
C GLY A 42 5.66 -12.55 6.22
N ARG A 43 5.33 -12.32 4.95
CA ARG A 43 5.45 -13.27 3.82
C ARG A 43 6.39 -12.78 2.71
N MET A 44 7.35 -11.94 3.09
CA MET A 44 8.28 -11.29 2.17
C MET A 44 9.70 -11.55 2.67
N ALA A 45 10.42 -12.36 1.91
CA ALA A 45 11.84 -12.59 2.12
C ALA A 45 12.65 -11.55 1.35
N TRP A 46 13.88 -11.32 1.82
CA TRP A 46 14.75 -10.25 1.35
C TRP A 46 16.18 -10.75 1.22
N HIS A 47 16.74 -10.62 0.02
CA HIS A 47 18.14 -10.90 -0.26
C HIS A 47 18.86 -9.61 -0.62
N ILE A 48 20.00 -9.33 0.00
CA ILE A 48 20.81 -8.17 -0.35
C ILE A 48 21.78 -8.60 -1.45
N LEU A 49 21.78 -7.88 -2.58
CA LEU A 49 22.62 -8.25 -3.71
C LEU A 49 24.10 -8.09 -3.37
N GLU A 50 24.93 -8.99 -3.89
CA GLU A 50 26.39 -8.93 -3.74
C GLU A 50 26.93 -7.59 -4.27
N ARG A 51 26.38 -7.14 -5.41
CA ARG A 51 26.71 -5.86 -6.04
C ARG A 51 25.43 -5.18 -6.54
N PRO A 52 25.35 -3.83 -6.47
CA PRO A 52 24.24 -3.12 -7.09
C PRO A 52 24.14 -3.45 -8.58
N THR A 53 22.93 -3.69 -9.07
CA THR A 53 22.64 -3.99 -10.47
C THR A 53 21.79 -2.89 -11.09
N GLY A 54 22.05 -2.56 -12.35
CA GLY A 54 21.30 -1.55 -13.09
C GLY A 54 20.30 -2.17 -14.07
N CYS A 55 19.30 -1.39 -14.48
CA CYS A 55 18.53 -1.67 -15.70
C CYS A 55 18.74 -0.57 -16.75
N SER A 56 18.22 -0.80 -17.95
CA SER A 56 18.31 0.12 -19.10
C SER A 56 17.75 1.51 -18.82
N SER A 57 16.87 1.67 -17.83
CA SER A 57 16.32 2.99 -17.42
C SER A 57 17.26 3.81 -16.52
N GLY A 58 18.44 3.28 -16.18
CA GLY A 58 19.39 3.90 -15.27
C GLY A 58 19.07 3.72 -13.78
N GLN A 59 17.95 3.06 -13.45
CA GLN A 59 17.64 2.67 -12.07
C GLN A 59 18.64 1.62 -11.58
N VAL A 60 19.05 1.77 -10.32
CA VAL A 60 19.96 0.84 -9.64
C VAL A 60 19.19 0.14 -8.53
N TYR A 61 19.44 -1.15 -8.42
CA TYR A 61 18.83 -2.06 -7.45
C TYR A 61 19.91 -2.68 -6.58
N GLU A 62 19.61 -2.82 -5.29
CA GLU A 62 20.58 -3.28 -4.29
C GLU A 62 20.09 -4.50 -3.49
N ALA A 63 18.84 -4.92 -3.70
CA ALA A 63 18.24 -6.08 -3.06
C ALA A 63 17.27 -6.80 -4.00
N ALA A 64 16.97 -8.06 -3.69
CA ALA A 64 15.88 -8.84 -4.25
C ALA A 64 14.80 -9.10 -3.20
N LYS A 65 13.58 -8.70 -3.53
CA LYS A 65 12.34 -9.01 -2.81
C LYS A 65 11.77 -10.32 -3.33
N ILE A 66 11.46 -11.25 -2.43
CA ILE A 66 10.97 -12.59 -2.79
C ILE A 66 9.65 -12.85 -2.06
N LYS A 67 8.58 -13.10 -2.83
CA LYS A 67 7.23 -13.34 -2.33
C LYS A 67 6.71 -14.71 -2.71
N GLY A 68 6.03 -15.37 -1.79
CA GLY A 68 5.50 -16.72 -2.00
C GLY A 68 6.41 -17.85 -1.55
N VAL A 69 7.57 -17.50 -0.97
CA VAL A 69 8.60 -18.45 -0.52
C VAL A 69 8.46 -18.83 0.96
N GLY A 70 7.42 -18.39 1.66
CA GLY A 70 7.21 -18.75 3.07
C GLY A 70 6.73 -17.61 3.94
N VAL A 71 6.72 -17.87 5.24
CA VAL A 71 6.26 -16.95 6.28
C VAL A 71 7.21 -16.95 7.46
N PHE A 72 7.36 -15.79 8.08
CA PHE A 72 8.00 -15.63 9.38
C PHE A 72 7.03 -14.92 10.34
N ASP A 73 6.76 -15.54 11.49
CA ASP A 73 5.79 -15.04 12.48
C ASP A 73 6.30 -15.19 13.93
N PRO A 74 7.35 -14.43 14.31
CA PRO A 74 7.97 -14.52 15.63
C PRO A 74 7.11 -13.91 16.73
N GLU A 75 7.19 -14.47 17.94
CA GLU A 75 6.41 -14.03 19.11
C GLU A 75 6.58 -12.54 19.43
N ASP A 76 7.81 -12.04 19.40
CA ASP A 76 8.13 -10.68 19.84
C ASP A 76 7.55 -9.58 18.94
N GLU A 77 7.23 -9.89 17.68
CA GLU A 77 6.60 -8.95 16.73
C GLU A 77 5.07 -9.12 16.62
N THR A 78 4.47 -10.05 17.38
CA THR A 78 3.03 -10.38 17.25
C THR A 78 2.08 -9.46 18.01
N ARG A 79 2.58 -8.55 18.87
CA ARG A 79 1.72 -7.73 19.75
C ARG A 79 0.61 -7.01 18.96
N GLY A 80 -0.62 -7.47 19.13
CA GLY A 80 -1.82 -6.89 18.53
C GLY A 80 -2.05 -7.19 17.04
N ARG A 81 -1.39 -8.20 16.47
CA ARG A 81 -1.67 -8.73 15.12
C ARG A 81 -2.13 -10.20 15.20
N ASP A 82 -2.95 -10.62 14.24
CA ASP A 82 -3.45 -12.00 14.16
C ASP A 82 -2.30 -12.83 13.67
N PRO A 83 -1.98 -13.96 14.33
CA PRO A 83 -0.94 -14.85 13.83
C PRO A 83 -1.29 -15.24 12.39
N ILE A 84 -0.29 -15.14 11.51
CA ILE A 84 -0.41 -15.49 10.08
C ILE A 84 -0.63 -17.00 9.96
N THR A 85 -0.09 -17.74 10.92
CA THR A 85 -0.19 -19.19 11.08
C THR A 85 -1.07 -19.54 12.29
N SER A 86 -1.47 -20.81 12.45
CA SER A 86 -2.26 -21.26 13.61
C SER A 86 -1.48 -21.26 14.95
N GLY A 87 -0.28 -20.68 14.96
CA GLY A 87 0.64 -20.56 16.10
C GLY A 87 1.79 -19.63 15.73
N THR A 88 2.56 -19.19 16.72
CA THR A 88 3.80 -18.43 16.53
C THR A 88 4.97 -19.37 16.25
N PHE A 89 5.91 -18.95 15.38
CA PHE A 89 7.11 -19.73 15.08
C PHE A 89 8.35 -18.87 15.31
N SER A 90 9.34 -19.41 16.03
CA SER A 90 10.64 -18.75 16.22
C SER A 90 11.52 -18.76 14.97
N SER A 91 11.14 -19.50 13.93
CA SER A 91 11.88 -19.63 12.67
C SER A 91 10.96 -19.49 11.45
N ALA A 92 11.56 -19.25 10.29
CA ALA A 92 10.82 -19.17 9.03
C ALA A 92 10.24 -20.53 8.63
N THR A 93 9.04 -20.50 8.05
CA THR A 93 8.28 -21.69 7.65
C THR A 93 8.01 -21.65 6.14
N PRO A 94 8.14 -22.78 5.43
CA PRO A 94 7.82 -22.86 4.00
C PRO A 94 6.37 -22.55 3.68
N PRO A 95 6.07 -22.20 2.41
CA PRO A 95 4.71 -21.95 1.97
C PRO A 95 3.89 -23.23 2.11
N THR A 96 2.61 -23.08 2.46
CA THR A 96 1.68 -24.21 2.65
C THR A 96 0.40 -23.98 1.85
N THR A 97 -0.37 -25.03 1.66
CA THR A 97 -1.71 -24.96 1.05
C THR A 97 -2.81 -24.61 2.07
N GLN A 98 -2.46 -24.36 3.33
CA GLN A 98 -3.44 -23.94 4.34
C GLN A 98 -3.97 -22.54 4.03
N PRO A 99 -5.29 -22.30 4.16
CA PRO A 99 -5.88 -21.02 3.82
C PRO A 99 -5.65 -19.99 4.93
N LEU A 100 -5.13 -18.83 4.53
CA LEU A 100 -5.12 -17.61 5.30
C LEU A 100 -6.37 -16.78 4.95
N THR A 101 -7.36 -16.80 5.85
CA THR A 101 -8.69 -16.20 5.64
C THR A 101 -8.81 -14.77 6.14
N SER A 102 -7.78 -14.23 6.80
CA SER A 102 -7.80 -12.86 7.34
C SER A 102 -8.15 -11.81 6.26
N PHE A 103 -7.72 -12.03 5.02
CA PHE A 103 -8.04 -11.19 3.86
C PHE A 103 -9.50 -11.25 3.39
N MET A 104 -10.25 -12.29 3.72
CA MET A 104 -11.66 -12.43 3.32
C MET A 104 -12.61 -11.61 4.21
N THR A 105 -12.18 -11.33 5.44
CA THR A 105 -13.05 -10.75 6.47
C THR A 105 -13.20 -9.24 6.37
N TYR A 106 -12.44 -8.57 5.50
CA TYR A 106 -12.50 -7.13 5.32
C TYR A 106 -13.25 -6.79 4.04
N PRO A 107 -14.46 -6.18 4.13
CA PRO A 107 -15.15 -5.69 2.94
C PRO A 107 -14.37 -4.53 2.33
N HIS A 108 -14.43 -4.41 1.02
CA HIS A 108 -13.88 -3.30 0.25
C HIS A 108 -14.98 -2.68 -0.62
N LEU A 109 -14.79 -1.40 -0.98
CA LEU A 109 -15.61 -0.76 -2.01
C LEU A 109 -15.20 -1.29 -3.40
N GLY A 110 -16.16 -1.78 -4.17
CA GLY A 110 -16.01 -2.13 -5.58
C GLY A 110 -17.20 -1.66 -6.39
N PHE A 111 -17.30 -2.14 -7.63
CA PHE A 111 -18.33 -1.74 -8.58
C PHE A 111 -18.99 -2.95 -9.23
N ARG A 112 -20.30 -2.84 -9.47
CA ARG A 112 -21.01 -3.71 -10.40
C ARG A 112 -20.64 -3.34 -11.85
N PRO A 113 -20.89 -4.23 -12.83
CA PRO A 113 -20.63 -3.91 -14.25
C PRO A 113 -21.32 -2.63 -14.74
N ASP A 114 -22.45 -2.27 -14.14
CA ASP A 114 -23.21 -1.04 -14.43
C ASP A 114 -22.69 0.21 -13.67
N GLY A 115 -21.55 0.12 -13.00
CA GLY A 115 -20.93 1.23 -12.26
C GLY A 115 -21.55 1.54 -10.90
N ARG A 116 -22.56 0.79 -10.44
CA ARG A 116 -23.08 0.97 -9.06
C ARG A 116 -22.09 0.47 -8.03
N PHE A 117 -22.02 1.15 -6.88
CA PHE A 117 -21.19 0.72 -5.76
C PHE A 117 -21.61 -0.66 -5.25
N ALA A 118 -20.62 -1.46 -4.86
CA ALA A 118 -20.79 -2.80 -4.32
C ALA A 118 -19.79 -3.06 -3.18
N VAL A 119 -20.16 -3.97 -2.29
CA VAL A 119 -19.22 -4.56 -1.35
C VAL A 119 -18.54 -5.73 -2.01
N VAL A 120 -17.21 -5.73 -2.03
CA VAL A 120 -16.39 -6.83 -2.54
C VAL A 120 -15.50 -7.38 -1.43
N HIS A 121 -15.28 -8.69 -1.44
CA HIS A 121 -14.44 -9.37 -0.44
C HIS A 121 -13.16 -9.90 -1.11
N GLY A 122 -12.07 -9.88 -0.35
CA GLY A 122 -10.83 -10.53 -0.78
C GLY A 122 -10.97 -12.05 -0.87
N ALA A 123 -10.08 -12.68 -1.63
CA ALA A 123 -9.94 -14.13 -1.66
C ALA A 123 -8.95 -14.60 -0.57
N ALA A 124 -9.10 -15.85 -0.11
CA ALA A 124 -8.09 -16.47 0.73
C ALA A 124 -6.75 -16.56 -0.03
N ALA A 125 -5.65 -16.51 0.72
CA ALA A 125 -4.31 -16.77 0.20
C ALA A 125 -3.73 -18.01 0.90
N PRO A 126 -2.77 -18.72 0.29
CA PRO A 126 -2.01 -19.74 1.02
C PRO A 126 -1.14 -19.10 2.11
N VAL A 127 -1.00 -19.77 3.26
CA VAL A 127 -0.09 -19.35 4.33
C VAL A 127 1.35 -19.42 3.82
N GLY A 128 2.07 -18.30 3.89
CA GLY A 128 3.45 -18.15 3.38
C GLY A 128 3.59 -18.19 1.84
N GLY A 129 2.54 -18.52 1.12
CA GLY A 129 2.55 -18.62 -0.34
C GLY A 129 1.77 -17.52 -1.06
N ILE A 130 1.90 -17.52 -2.39
CA ILE A 130 0.98 -16.87 -3.33
C ILE A 130 0.63 -17.86 -4.45
N THR A 131 -0.48 -17.61 -5.14
CA THR A 131 -0.82 -18.38 -6.34
C THR A 131 0.04 -17.94 -7.52
N LEU A 132 0.21 -18.81 -8.52
CA LEU A 132 1.03 -18.51 -9.70
C LEU A 132 0.49 -17.31 -10.49
N SER A 133 -0.84 -17.17 -10.60
CA SER A 133 -1.46 -15.99 -11.23
C SER A 133 -1.09 -14.68 -10.53
N LYS A 134 -1.02 -14.69 -9.19
CA LYS A 134 -0.59 -13.52 -8.41
C LYS A 134 0.90 -13.22 -8.60
N ALA A 135 1.73 -14.25 -8.69
CA ALA A 135 3.15 -14.09 -8.96
C ALA A 135 3.40 -13.48 -10.35
N ARG A 136 2.71 -14.01 -11.38
CA ARG A 136 2.73 -13.46 -12.75
C ARG A 136 2.22 -12.02 -12.79
N ARG A 137 1.13 -11.72 -12.09
CA ARG A 137 0.58 -10.36 -12.02
C ARG A 137 1.57 -9.35 -11.43
N GLU A 138 2.29 -9.68 -10.35
CA GLU A 138 3.33 -8.78 -9.82
C GLU A 138 4.45 -8.55 -10.84
N PHE A 139 4.85 -9.60 -11.57
CA PHE A 139 5.85 -9.52 -12.64
C PHE A 139 5.37 -8.64 -13.81
N ASP A 140 4.18 -8.90 -14.34
CA ASP A 140 3.62 -8.22 -15.51
C ASP A 140 3.31 -6.75 -15.22
N ALA A 141 2.74 -6.46 -14.04
CA ALA A 141 2.45 -5.08 -13.62
C ALA A 141 3.75 -4.28 -13.41
N ALA A 142 4.77 -4.87 -12.79
CA ALA A 142 6.06 -4.22 -12.64
C ALA A 142 6.70 -3.92 -14.00
N HIS A 143 6.62 -4.87 -14.94
CA HIS A 143 7.12 -4.69 -16.30
C HIS A 143 6.39 -3.56 -17.04
N ALA A 144 5.05 -3.53 -16.97
CA ALA A 144 4.23 -2.49 -17.58
C ALA A 144 4.57 -1.09 -17.04
N LEU A 145 4.73 -0.97 -15.71
CA LEU A 145 5.10 0.29 -15.07
C LEU A 145 6.47 0.80 -15.54
N LEU A 146 7.48 -0.08 -15.58
CA LEU A 146 8.82 0.31 -16.03
C LEU A 146 8.83 0.73 -17.50
N ASN A 147 8.08 0.03 -18.37
CA ASN A 147 7.95 0.41 -19.78
C ASN A 147 7.25 1.77 -19.96
N ALA A 148 6.33 2.11 -19.06
CA ALA A 148 5.68 3.42 -19.00
C ALA A 148 6.54 4.50 -18.30
N GLY A 149 7.78 4.19 -17.91
CA GLY A 149 8.67 5.13 -17.20
C GLY A 149 8.24 5.42 -15.76
N VAL A 150 7.37 4.59 -15.18
CA VAL A 150 6.89 4.74 -13.81
C VAL A 150 7.81 3.97 -12.85
N PRO A 151 8.40 4.64 -11.83
CA PRO A 151 9.25 3.98 -10.85
C PRO A 151 8.52 2.89 -10.08
N ALA A 152 8.99 1.66 -10.27
CA ALA A 152 8.53 0.47 -9.59
C ALA A 152 9.71 -0.45 -9.26
N ILE A 153 9.47 -1.49 -8.47
CA ILE A 153 10.36 -2.65 -8.38
C ILE A 153 10.58 -3.24 -9.79
N ALA A 154 11.77 -3.79 -10.06
CA ALA A 154 12.00 -4.45 -11.35
C ALA A 154 11.64 -5.93 -11.28
N PRO A 155 10.83 -6.46 -12.20
CA PRO A 155 10.57 -7.90 -12.25
C PRO A 155 11.85 -8.63 -12.64
N LEU A 156 12.17 -9.72 -11.93
CA LEU A 156 13.32 -10.56 -12.23
C LEU A 156 12.87 -11.91 -12.79
N ARG A 157 12.14 -12.68 -11.97
CA ARG A 157 11.73 -14.05 -12.29
C ARG A 157 10.42 -14.40 -11.60
N VAL A 158 9.66 -15.31 -12.22
CA VAL A 158 8.54 -16.03 -11.61
C VAL A 158 8.90 -17.51 -11.57
N TYR A 159 8.65 -18.15 -10.43
CA TYR A 159 8.81 -19.58 -10.26
C TYR A 159 7.46 -20.25 -10.00
N ARG A 160 7.32 -21.48 -10.47
CA ARG A 160 6.18 -22.35 -10.20
C ARG A 160 6.60 -23.48 -9.26
N TYR A 161 5.80 -23.72 -8.22
CA TYR A 161 5.93 -24.93 -7.41
C TYR A 161 5.10 -26.05 -8.05
N PRO A 162 5.71 -27.17 -8.50
CA PRO A 162 4.98 -28.23 -9.19
C PRO A 162 3.96 -28.92 -8.27
N ASP A 163 4.30 -29.13 -6.99
CA ASP A 163 3.49 -29.93 -6.06
C ASP A 163 2.59 -29.11 -5.13
N LEU A 164 2.72 -27.79 -5.13
CA LEU A 164 1.91 -26.93 -4.28
C LEU A 164 0.73 -26.37 -5.07
N VAL A 165 -0.47 -26.88 -4.77
CA VAL A 165 -1.72 -26.45 -5.40
C VAL A 165 -2.66 -25.89 -4.33
N PHE A 166 -3.05 -24.63 -4.48
CA PHE A 166 -4.00 -23.96 -3.60
C PHE A 166 -5.31 -23.72 -4.34
N ARG A 167 -6.40 -24.36 -3.89
CA ARG A 167 -7.74 -24.22 -4.47
C ARG A 167 -7.78 -24.47 -6.00
N GLY A 168 -7.04 -25.47 -6.46
CA GLY A 168 -6.97 -25.86 -7.87
C GLY A 168 -5.98 -25.06 -8.72
N GLU A 169 -5.29 -24.07 -8.14
CA GLU A 169 -4.28 -23.28 -8.84
C GLU A 169 -2.87 -23.62 -8.32
N SER A 170 -1.89 -23.78 -9.21
CA SER A 170 -0.48 -23.90 -8.80
C SER A 170 -0.04 -22.67 -8.00
N MET A 171 0.77 -22.89 -6.98
CA MET A 171 1.44 -21.82 -6.24
C MET A 171 2.71 -21.38 -6.96
N GLY A 172 3.13 -20.14 -6.70
CA GLY A 172 4.31 -19.57 -7.33
C GLY A 172 5.07 -18.59 -6.45
N VAL A 173 6.20 -18.13 -6.97
CA VAL A 173 7.06 -17.12 -6.34
C VAL A 173 7.28 -15.98 -7.32
N ALA A 174 7.15 -14.75 -6.85
CA ALA A 174 7.60 -13.56 -7.58
C ALA A 174 8.90 -13.05 -6.98
N VAL A 175 9.90 -12.85 -7.84
CA VAL A 175 11.18 -12.24 -7.50
C VAL A 175 11.30 -10.89 -8.20
N SER A 176 11.62 -9.85 -7.44
CA SER A 176 11.77 -8.50 -7.97
C SER A 176 12.95 -7.77 -7.35
N ALA A 177 13.67 -6.96 -8.12
CA ALA A 177 14.75 -6.14 -7.63
C ALA A 177 14.21 -4.84 -6.99
N ALA A 178 14.79 -4.46 -5.86
CA ALA A 178 14.43 -3.30 -5.06
C ALA A 178 15.59 -2.28 -5.01
N PRO A 179 15.29 -0.96 -4.95
CA PRO A 179 16.30 0.10 -5.12
C PRO A 179 17.18 0.34 -3.89
N ASP A 180 16.84 -0.23 -2.74
CA ASP A 180 17.59 -0.04 -1.48
C ASP A 180 17.93 -1.38 -0.84
N ARG A 181 19.04 -1.44 -0.10
CA ARG A 181 19.45 -2.61 0.69
C ARG A 181 18.51 -2.88 1.86
N LEU A 182 17.91 -1.85 2.44
CA LEU A 182 17.03 -1.94 3.59
C LEU A 182 15.59 -2.25 3.17
N PRO A 183 14.89 -3.18 3.84
CA PRO A 183 13.54 -3.64 3.46
C PRO A 183 12.42 -2.72 3.96
N TRP A 184 12.79 -1.51 4.40
CA TRP A 184 11.89 -0.57 5.06
C TRP A 184 11.00 0.16 4.05
N ARG A 185 9.84 0.59 4.53
CA ARG A 185 8.77 1.17 3.71
C ARG A 185 8.48 2.58 4.17
N LEU A 186 7.82 3.37 3.34
CA LEU A 186 7.42 4.75 3.70
C LEU A 186 6.58 4.81 4.99
N SER A 187 5.93 3.71 5.38
CA SER A 187 5.18 3.63 6.64
C SER A 187 6.03 3.97 7.87
N GLU A 188 7.35 3.81 7.82
CA GLU A 188 8.26 4.19 8.92
C GLU A 188 8.31 5.72 9.17
N ALA A 189 7.81 6.55 8.24
CA ALA A 189 7.70 8.00 8.41
C ALA A 189 6.42 8.43 9.15
N GLN A 190 5.36 7.63 9.07
CA GLN A 190 4.07 7.92 9.72
C GLN A 190 3.85 7.07 10.98
N GLN A 191 4.50 5.91 11.05
CA GLN A 191 4.40 4.91 12.10
C GLN A 191 5.79 4.37 12.42
N GLY A 192 5.89 3.41 13.34
CA GLY A 192 7.15 2.73 13.61
C GLY A 192 8.19 3.67 14.20
N VAL A 193 9.34 3.79 13.54
CA VAL A 193 10.51 4.47 14.11
C VAL A 193 10.35 5.98 14.25
N ALA A 194 9.62 6.66 13.34
CA ALA A 194 9.37 8.09 13.47
C ALA A 194 8.67 8.43 14.80
N LEU A 195 7.86 7.52 15.34
CA LEU A 195 7.14 7.71 16.60
C LEU A 195 7.91 7.22 17.83
N HIS A 196 8.96 6.41 17.61
CA HIS A 196 9.74 5.76 18.64
C HIS A 196 11.23 5.69 18.24
N PRO A 197 11.90 6.84 18.09
CA PRO A 197 13.31 6.87 17.68
C PRO A 197 14.19 6.12 18.68
N GLY A 198 15.25 5.48 18.18
CA GLY A 198 16.26 4.77 18.98
C GLY A 198 15.92 3.32 19.31
N LYS A 199 14.74 2.80 18.90
CA LYS A 199 14.39 1.38 19.11
C LYS A 199 15.01 0.44 18.08
N ASN A 200 15.35 0.92 16.88
CA ASN A 200 15.93 0.10 15.82
C ASN A 200 16.80 0.98 14.92
N SER A 201 18.11 0.88 15.09
CA SER A 201 19.10 1.72 14.40
C SER A 201 18.98 1.69 12.87
N SER A 202 18.61 0.55 12.27
CA SER A 202 18.45 0.47 10.81
C SER A 202 17.19 1.19 10.32
N ARG A 203 16.11 1.19 11.12
CA ARG A 203 14.90 1.96 10.79
C ARG A 203 15.13 3.44 11.04
N ASP A 204 15.83 3.79 12.12
CA ASP A 204 16.23 5.16 12.42
C ASP A 204 17.03 5.74 11.23
N LEU A 205 18.03 4.98 10.77
CA LEU A 205 18.82 5.35 9.58
C LEU A 205 17.95 5.58 8.35
N TYR A 206 16.97 4.72 8.07
CA TYR A 206 16.06 4.88 6.95
C TYR A 206 15.21 6.16 7.07
N TYR A 207 14.66 6.43 8.25
CA TYR A 207 13.89 7.64 8.51
C TYR A 207 14.73 8.92 8.36
N HIS A 208 15.97 8.93 8.87
CA HIS A 208 16.88 10.07 8.70
C HIS A 208 17.26 10.29 7.23
N ARG A 209 17.56 9.23 6.48
CA ARG A 209 17.83 9.32 5.04
C ARG A 209 16.63 9.91 4.28
N LEU A 210 15.39 9.64 4.71
CA LEU A 210 14.20 10.25 4.10
C LEU A 210 14.18 11.76 4.37
N LEU A 211 14.38 12.19 5.62
CA LEU A 211 14.46 13.62 5.95
C LEU A 211 15.53 14.34 5.12
N GLU A 212 16.72 13.73 5.00
CA GLU A 212 17.82 14.24 4.19
C GLU A 212 17.46 14.33 2.70
N ALA A 213 16.85 13.27 2.14
CA ALA A 213 16.46 13.24 0.72
C ALA A 213 15.47 14.37 0.36
N PHE A 214 14.61 14.76 1.31
CA PHE A 214 13.66 15.86 1.16
C PHE A 214 14.19 17.22 1.66
N GLY A 215 15.42 17.28 2.18
CA GLY A 215 15.99 18.53 2.72
C GLY A 215 15.22 19.09 3.92
N ILE A 216 14.57 18.23 4.71
CA ILE A 216 13.74 18.66 5.84
C ILE A 216 14.64 18.84 7.07
N ILE A 217 14.84 20.10 7.44
CA ILE A 217 15.60 20.50 8.63
C ILE A 217 14.64 20.61 9.83
N GLY A 218 14.99 19.96 10.94
CA GLY A 218 14.25 19.99 12.20
C GLY A 218 14.63 18.81 13.08
N ASP A 219 14.15 18.81 14.33
CA ASP A 219 14.29 17.64 15.21
C ASP A 219 13.46 16.47 14.65
N PRO A 220 14.06 15.31 14.33
CA PRO A 220 13.35 14.12 13.85
C PRO A 220 12.30 13.60 14.84
N SER A 221 12.42 13.93 16.13
CA SER A 221 11.45 13.60 17.17
C SER A 221 10.29 14.59 17.29
N ALA A 222 10.36 15.74 16.61
CA ALA A 222 9.30 16.74 16.62
C ALA A 222 8.15 16.38 15.67
N GLU A 223 6.93 16.65 16.12
CA GLU A 223 5.72 16.39 15.32
C GLU A 223 5.71 17.18 14.00
N ASP A 224 6.13 18.45 14.03
CA ASP A 224 6.20 19.30 12.83
C ASP A 224 7.11 18.69 11.75
N THR A 225 8.31 18.27 12.13
CA THR A 225 9.27 17.60 11.24
C THR A 225 8.65 16.34 10.62
N ARG A 226 8.00 15.50 11.42
CA ARG A 226 7.31 14.29 10.94
C ARG A 226 6.21 14.62 9.94
N VAL A 227 5.31 15.55 10.29
CA VAL A 227 4.17 15.89 9.43
C VAL A 227 4.64 16.51 8.12
N ARG A 228 5.67 17.37 8.13
CA ARG A 228 6.30 17.91 6.91
C ARG A 228 6.84 16.81 6.00
N LEU A 229 7.49 15.78 6.56
CA LEU A 229 7.95 14.63 5.77
C LEU A 229 6.76 13.85 5.19
N ILE A 230 5.72 13.61 6.00
CA ILE A 230 4.51 12.92 5.54
C ILE A 230 3.86 13.69 4.39
N CYS A 231 3.79 15.03 4.44
CA CYS A 231 3.29 15.85 3.33
C CYS A 231 4.14 15.72 2.06
N ALA A 232 5.47 15.72 2.19
CA ALA A 232 6.37 15.57 1.05
C ALA A 232 6.23 14.18 0.39
N LEU A 233 6.13 13.12 1.20
CA LEU A 233 5.87 11.76 0.74
C LEU A 233 4.48 11.63 0.13
N ALA A 234 3.44 12.16 0.79
CA ALA A 234 2.06 12.12 0.31
C ALA A 234 1.93 12.71 -1.10
N ARG A 235 2.63 13.82 -1.36
CA ARG A 235 2.71 14.40 -2.70
C ARG A 235 3.31 13.43 -3.73
N GLN A 236 4.50 12.88 -3.47
CA GLN A 236 5.10 11.93 -4.42
C GLN A 236 4.26 10.66 -4.60
N VAL A 237 3.60 10.18 -3.53
CA VAL A 237 2.67 9.05 -3.60
C VAL A 237 1.48 9.39 -4.50
N GLY A 238 0.87 10.57 -4.35
CA GLY A 238 -0.21 11.02 -5.24
C GLY A 238 0.23 11.04 -6.71
N GLU A 239 1.43 11.54 -7.00
CA GLU A 239 2.02 11.48 -8.35
C GLU A 239 2.17 10.03 -8.85
N ARG A 240 2.68 9.13 -8.00
CA ARG A 240 2.85 7.71 -8.37
C ARG A 240 1.53 7.01 -8.64
N ILE A 241 0.47 7.27 -7.86
CA ILE A 241 -0.84 6.66 -8.09
C ILE A 241 -1.46 7.17 -9.39
N ARG A 242 -1.27 8.45 -9.73
CA ARG A 242 -1.68 8.95 -11.05
C ARG A 242 -0.94 8.23 -12.17
N GLN A 243 0.38 8.13 -12.07
CA GLN A 243 1.19 7.47 -13.08
C GLN A 243 0.85 5.98 -13.23
N TYR A 244 0.57 5.30 -12.12
CA TYR A 244 0.08 3.93 -12.11
C TYR A 244 -1.22 3.78 -12.92
N SER A 245 -2.19 4.68 -12.71
CA SER A 245 -3.43 4.69 -13.49
C SER A 245 -3.22 5.05 -14.97
N MET A 246 -2.30 5.98 -15.26
CA MET A 246 -1.94 6.35 -16.64
C MET A 246 -1.21 5.22 -17.38
N ALA A 247 -0.50 4.35 -16.65
CA ALA A 247 0.11 3.15 -17.19
C ALA A 247 -0.90 2.01 -17.44
N GLY A 248 -2.20 2.27 -17.30
CA GLY A 248 -3.26 1.30 -17.56
C GLY A 248 -3.45 0.28 -16.45
N LEU A 249 -3.09 0.60 -15.20
CA LEU A 249 -3.28 -0.29 -14.05
C LEU A 249 -4.28 0.27 -13.03
N PHE A 250 -4.97 -0.63 -12.32
CA PHE A 250 -5.87 -0.32 -11.21
C PHE A 250 -5.77 -1.37 -10.09
N ARG A 251 -6.54 -1.22 -9.00
CA ARG A 251 -6.51 -2.07 -7.78
C ARG A 251 -5.30 -1.90 -6.89
N TYR A 252 -4.66 -0.75 -6.95
CA TYR A 252 -3.56 -0.47 -6.04
C TYR A 252 -4.03 -0.01 -4.66
N SER A 253 -3.57 -0.71 -3.62
CA SER A 253 -3.75 -0.28 -2.24
C SER A 253 -2.67 0.75 -1.88
N ALA A 254 -3.00 2.04 -2.01
CA ALA A 254 -2.06 3.16 -1.86
C ALA A 254 -1.72 3.50 -0.39
N GLU A 255 -1.44 2.48 0.42
CA GLU A 255 -0.91 2.64 1.77
C GLU A 255 0.62 2.84 1.74
N PHE A 256 1.17 3.69 2.61
CA PHE A 256 2.63 3.92 2.71
C PHE A 256 3.46 2.64 2.95
N SER A 257 2.86 1.57 3.49
CA SER A 257 3.52 0.26 3.62
C SER A 257 3.83 -0.40 2.27
N ASN A 258 3.13 0.04 1.22
CA ASN A 258 3.22 -0.48 -0.14
C ASN A 258 4.09 0.40 -1.02
N PHE A 259 5.02 1.17 -0.43
CA PHE A 259 5.96 1.96 -1.20
C PHE A 259 7.38 1.78 -0.68
N GLU A 260 8.32 1.78 -1.60
CA GLU A 260 9.76 1.89 -1.35
C GLU A 260 10.22 3.30 -1.69
N PHE A 261 11.47 3.61 -1.35
CA PHE A 261 12.09 4.88 -1.71
C PHE A 261 13.42 4.62 -2.39
N ASP A 262 13.60 5.20 -3.56
CA ASP A 262 14.86 5.22 -4.29
C ASP A 262 15.61 6.48 -3.87
N PHE A 263 16.56 6.33 -2.95
CA PHE A 263 17.33 7.45 -2.40
C PHE A 263 18.27 8.09 -3.42
N ARG A 264 18.71 7.34 -4.43
CA ARG A 264 19.59 7.85 -5.48
C ARG A 264 18.87 8.86 -6.35
N HIS A 265 17.63 8.56 -6.73
CA HIS A 265 16.80 9.44 -7.55
C HIS A 265 15.79 10.27 -6.73
N ARG A 266 15.79 10.13 -5.40
CA ARG A 266 14.92 10.81 -4.43
C ARG A 266 13.43 10.71 -4.76
N ARG A 267 13.00 9.48 -5.11
CA ARG A 267 11.64 9.22 -5.59
C ARG A 267 10.99 8.02 -4.91
N VAL A 268 9.68 8.10 -4.73
CA VAL A 268 8.83 6.98 -4.32
C VAL A 268 8.75 5.92 -5.42
N VAL A 269 8.82 4.65 -5.02
CA VAL A 269 8.80 3.47 -5.90
C VAL A 269 7.62 2.55 -5.55
N LEU A 270 6.85 2.17 -6.57
CA LEU A 270 5.74 1.23 -6.44
C LEU A 270 6.24 -0.20 -6.20
N THR A 271 5.58 -0.90 -5.28
CA THR A 271 5.85 -2.30 -4.93
C THR A 271 4.53 -2.98 -4.58
N ASP A 272 4.55 -4.28 -4.24
CA ASP A 272 3.36 -5.00 -3.77
C ASP A 272 2.25 -5.10 -4.82
N LEU A 273 2.63 -5.51 -6.03
CA LEU A 273 1.78 -5.44 -7.23
C LEU A 273 0.95 -6.71 -7.48
N ASP A 274 0.89 -7.66 -6.55
CA ASP A 274 0.15 -8.94 -6.71
C ASP A 274 -1.38 -8.79 -6.68
N SER A 275 -1.87 -7.57 -6.43
CA SER A 275 -3.27 -7.19 -6.53
C SER A 275 -3.61 -6.34 -7.76
N ALA A 276 -2.60 -5.87 -8.50
CA ALA A 276 -2.75 -4.98 -9.65
C ALA A 276 -3.53 -5.64 -10.80
N GLU A 277 -4.42 -4.90 -11.46
CA GLU A 277 -5.08 -5.38 -12.68
C GLU A 277 -4.90 -4.38 -13.81
N PHE A 278 -4.91 -4.90 -15.05
CA PHE A 278 -4.88 -4.13 -16.27
C PHE A 278 -6.25 -3.54 -16.54
N ILE A 279 -6.33 -2.23 -16.78
CA ILE A 279 -7.59 -1.48 -16.90
C ILE A 279 -8.49 -2.01 -18.04
N GLU A 280 -7.90 -2.70 -19.00
CA GLU A 280 -8.59 -3.38 -20.09
C GLU A 280 -9.52 -4.50 -19.60
N THR A 281 -9.25 -5.10 -18.43
CA THR A 281 -10.11 -6.13 -17.82
C THR A 281 -11.38 -5.55 -17.20
N ALA A 282 -11.38 -4.25 -16.87
CA ALA A 282 -12.55 -3.55 -16.35
C ALA A 282 -13.51 -3.14 -17.48
N SER A 283 -14.82 -3.16 -17.19
CA SER A 283 -15.84 -2.67 -18.12
C SER A 283 -15.64 -1.18 -18.37
N ILE A 284 -16.00 -0.69 -19.56
CA ILE A 284 -15.80 0.71 -19.93
C ILE A 284 -16.47 1.67 -18.93
N GLU A 285 -17.59 1.26 -18.35
CA GLU A 285 -18.37 1.98 -17.32
C GLU A 285 -17.63 2.07 -15.98
N THR A 286 -16.74 1.12 -15.66
CA THR A 286 -16.08 1.03 -14.36
C THR A 286 -14.63 1.51 -14.37
N ARG A 287 -13.97 1.60 -15.54
CA ARG A 287 -12.55 2.00 -15.64
C ARG A 287 -12.21 3.26 -14.85
N ARG A 288 -12.99 4.33 -15.02
CA ARG A 288 -12.74 5.58 -14.29
C ARG A 288 -13.01 5.46 -12.80
N LEU A 289 -14.06 4.72 -12.42
CA LEU A 289 -14.42 4.49 -11.02
C LEU A 289 -13.34 3.70 -10.29
N GLU A 290 -12.72 2.73 -10.97
CA GLU A 290 -11.58 1.96 -10.47
C GLU A 290 -10.35 2.85 -10.23
N VAL A 291 -10.04 3.76 -11.16
CA VAL A 291 -8.97 4.76 -10.98
C VAL A 291 -9.27 5.69 -9.79
N MET A 292 -10.52 6.13 -9.66
CA MET A 292 -10.94 6.94 -8.51
C MET A 292 -10.84 6.17 -7.20
N ARG A 293 -11.15 4.87 -7.19
CA ARG A 293 -11.00 4.02 -6.01
C ARG A 293 -9.57 3.98 -5.51
N ASP A 294 -8.59 3.86 -6.42
CA ASP A 294 -7.18 3.83 -6.02
C ASP A 294 -6.73 5.19 -5.46
N PHE A 295 -7.21 6.30 -6.03
CA PHE A 295 -7.02 7.63 -5.44
C PHE A 295 -7.63 7.74 -4.03
N ALA A 296 -8.88 7.30 -3.86
CA ALA A 296 -9.58 7.32 -2.57
C ALA A 296 -8.96 6.39 -1.55
N SER A 297 -8.41 5.25 -1.98
CA SER A 297 -7.64 4.34 -1.14
C SER A 297 -6.45 5.07 -0.51
N GLY A 298 -5.67 5.82 -1.30
CA GLY A 298 -4.54 6.58 -0.79
C GLY A 298 -4.95 7.64 0.23
N MET A 299 -6.01 8.40 -0.05
CA MET A 299 -6.58 9.38 0.88
C MET A 299 -7.01 8.73 2.21
N TYR A 300 -7.73 7.61 2.13
CA TYR A 300 -8.21 6.89 3.30
C TYR A 300 -7.04 6.35 4.14
N HIS A 301 -6.09 5.65 3.51
CA HIS A 301 -4.97 5.06 4.24
C HIS A 301 -4.08 6.13 4.85
N LEU A 302 -3.85 7.25 4.16
CA LEU A 302 -3.08 8.36 4.72
C LEU A 302 -3.75 8.93 5.98
N ALA A 303 -5.06 9.19 5.96
CA ALA A 303 -5.79 9.67 7.15
C ALA A 303 -5.83 8.60 8.27
N ALA A 304 -6.29 7.39 7.94
CA ALA A 304 -6.54 6.32 8.91
C ALA A 304 -5.30 5.93 9.72
N LYS A 305 -4.09 6.07 9.16
CA LYS A 305 -2.84 5.70 9.83
C LYS A 305 -2.44 6.64 10.96
N PHE A 306 -2.97 7.86 11.01
CA PHE A 306 -2.84 8.74 12.17
C PHE A 306 -3.62 8.22 13.39
N ALA A 307 -4.71 7.48 13.17
CA ALA A 307 -5.53 6.86 14.22
C ALA A 307 -5.17 5.39 14.50
N ALA A 308 -4.06 4.88 13.96
CA ALA A 308 -3.62 3.52 14.22
C ALA A 308 -3.16 3.37 15.68
N PRO A 309 -3.29 2.18 16.31
CA PRO A 309 -2.90 1.98 17.71
C PRO A 309 -1.48 2.43 18.06
N THR A 310 -0.52 2.26 17.15
CA THR A 310 0.87 2.66 17.35
C THR A 310 1.10 4.18 17.20
N ALA A 311 0.11 4.93 16.73
CA ALA A 311 0.17 6.37 16.47
C ALA A 311 -0.63 7.22 17.45
N LEU A 312 -1.36 6.59 18.38
CA LEU A 312 -2.22 7.29 19.34
C LEU A 312 -1.39 8.23 20.24
N GLY A 313 -1.87 9.46 20.38
CA GLY A 313 -1.23 10.53 21.13
C GLY A 313 0.04 11.10 20.48
N ARG A 314 0.39 10.69 19.25
CA ARG A 314 1.63 11.14 18.57
C ARG A 314 1.42 12.24 17.54
N PHE A 315 0.16 12.50 17.21
CA PHE A 315 -0.27 13.54 16.29
C PHE A 315 -1.38 14.36 16.94
N SER A 316 -1.44 15.63 16.59
CA SER A 316 -2.40 16.61 17.10
C SER A 316 -3.22 17.19 15.94
N VAL A 317 -4.48 17.50 16.22
CA VAL A 317 -5.39 18.09 15.23
C VAL A 317 -4.84 19.40 14.65
N PRO A 318 -4.29 20.35 15.43
CA PRO A 318 -3.73 21.59 14.88
C PRO A 318 -2.63 21.35 13.85
N MET A 319 -1.75 20.37 14.09
CA MET A 319 -0.64 20.06 13.18
C MET A 319 -1.10 19.38 11.90
N LEU A 320 -2.04 18.43 12.00
CA LEU A 320 -2.61 17.76 10.83
C LEU A 320 -3.38 18.74 9.94
N LEU A 321 -4.17 19.65 10.51
CA LEU A 321 -4.91 20.66 9.75
C LEU A 321 -4.00 21.75 9.18
N LYS A 322 -2.96 22.18 9.92
CA LYS A 322 -1.99 23.18 9.45
C LYS A 322 -1.25 22.74 8.19
N HIS A 323 -0.80 21.49 8.15
CA HIS A 323 0.03 20.98 7.06
C HIS A 323 -0.74 20.19 6.00
N ASP A 324 -1.96 19.74 6.32
CA ASP A 324 -2.89 19.01 5.46
C ASP A 324 -2.24 17.97 4.51
N PRO A 325 -1.76 16.83 5.04
CA PRO A 325 -1.21 15.75 4.23
C PRO A 325 -2.13 15.28 3.07
N LEU A 326 -3.46 15.35 3.25
CA LEU A 326 -4.40 14.97 2.20
C LEU A 326 -4.36 15.96 1.03
N ALA A 327 -4.25 17.26 1.31
CA ALA A 327 -4.11 18.27 0.27
C ALA A 327 -2.81 18.10 -0.52
N HIS A 328 -1.72 17.71 0.15
CA HIS A 328 -0.46 17.37 -0.52
C HIS A 328 -0.59 16.14 -1.42
N TYR A 329 -1.29 15.10 -0.99
CA TYR A 329 -1.59 13.94 -1.83
C TYR A 329 -2.41 14.33 -3.07
N ALA A 330 -3.49 15.11 -2.89
CA ALA A 330 -4.28 15.63 -4.01
C ALA A 330 -3.44 16.49 -4.97
N SER A 331 -2.56 17.34 -4.43
CA SER A 331 -1.65 18.16 -5.24
C SER A 331 -0.66 17.33 -6.03
N GLY A 332 -0.19 16.20 -5.50
CA GLY A 332 0.64 15.27 -6.27
C GLY A 332 -0.14 14.59 -7.39
N TYR A 333 -1.37 14.18 -7.10
CA TYR A 333 -2.20 13.46 -8.06
C TYR A 333 -2.72 14.36 -9.19
N PHE A 334 -3.27 15.53 -8.89
CA PHE A 334 -3.87 16.41 -9.91
C PHE A 334 -2.91 17.51 -10.40
N GLY A 335 -1.73 17.64 -9.79
CA GLY A 335 -0.82 18.75 -10.00
C GLY A 335 -1.13 19.95 -9.10
N VAL A 336 -0.34 21.01 -9.27
CA VAL A 336 -0.51 22.27 -8.54
C VAL A 336 -1.67 23.03 -9.17
N ALA A 337 -2.89 22.80 -8.68
CA ALA A 337 -4.03 23.65 -8.99
C ALA A 337 -4.04 24.90 -8.09
N GLU A 338 -5.04 25.75 -8.31
CA GLU A 338 -5.33 26.99 -7.58
C GLU A 338 -4.98 26.90 -6.07
N PRO A 339 -4.33 27.93 -5.48
CA PRO A 339 -3.63 27.85 -4.18
C PRO A 339 -4.38 27.23 -2.99
N ASN A 340 -5.72 27.16 -3.00
CA ASN A 340 -6.52 26.68 -1.85
C ASN A 340 -7.54 25.58 -2.22
N ARG A 341 -7.61 25.12 -3.48
CA ARG A 341 -8.65 24.17 -3.92
C ARG A 341 -8.56 22.85 -3.15
N TRP A 342 -7.35 22.32 -3.03
CA TRP A 342 -7.12 21.02 -2.38
C TRP A 342 -7.47 21.06 -0.90
N GLN A 343 -6.98 22.06 -0.16
CA GLN A 343 -7.31 22.28 1.25
C GLN A 343 -8.82 22.39 1.49
N THR A 344 -9.54 23.06 0.58
CA THR A 344 -11.01 23.18 0.67
C THR A 344 -11.70 21.82 0.58
N LEU A 345 -11.30 20.98 -0.37
CA LEU A 345 -11.89 19.63 -0.55
C LEU A 345 -11.50 18.70 0.61
N THR A 346 -10.24 18.73 1.03
CA THR A 346 -9.71 17.86 2.08
C THR A 346 -10.18 18.25 3.47
N PHE A 347 -10.55 19.52 3.70
CA PHE A 347 -11.19 19.94 4.95
C PHE A 347 -12.45 19.11 5.26
N ARG A 348 -13.26 18.78 4.25
CA ARG A 348 -14.44 17.92 4.43
C ARG A 348 -14.06 16.48 4.76
N LEU A 349 -12.98 15.97 4.17
CA LEU A 349 -12.42 14.65 4.51
C LEU A 349 -11.91 14.61 5.95
N TRP A 350 -11.25 15.68 6.41
CA TRP A 350 -10.84 15.83 7.80
C TRP A 350 -12.04 15.82 8.74
N ASN A 351 -13.14 16.49 8.40
CA ASN A 351 -14.36 16.46 9.21
C ASN A 351 -15.02 15.06 9.29
N ALA A 352 -14.80 14.20 8.30
CA ALA A 352 -15.19 12.79 8.39
C ALA A 352 -14.27 11.97 9.31
N PHE A 353 -12.98 12.30 9.33
CA PHE A 353 -11.95 11.57 10.09
C PHE A 353 -11.82 12.00 11.55
N LEU A 354 -11.85 13.30 11.84
CA LEU A 354 -11.53 13.86 13.15
C LEU A 354 -12.39 13.33 14.32
N PRO A 355 -13.72 13.12 14.17
CA PRO A 355 -14.51 12.52 15.24
C PRO A 355 -13.99 11.14 15.64
N HIS A 356 -13.63 10.32 14.66
CA HIS A 356 -13.06 9.00 14.87
C HIS A 356 -11.65 9.07 15.48
N PHE A 357 -10.80 9.97 14.98
CA PHE A 357 -9.47 10.22 15.53
C PHE A 357 -9.53 10.61 17.01
N ASN A 358 -10.40 11.56 17.38
CA ASN A 358 -10.55 12.01 18.75
C ASN A 358 -11.10 10.90 19.66
N LEU A 359 -12.09 10.14 19.19
CA LEU A 359 -12.65 9.00 19.92
C LEU A 359 -11.57 7.97 20.24
N ILE A 360 -10.80 7.53 19.23
CA ILE A 360 -9.76 6.52 19.44
C ILE A 360 -8.65 7.04 20.35
N ASN A 361 -8.20 8.29 20.20
CA ASN A 361 -7.19 8.84 21.10
C ASN A 361 -7.68 8.88 22.56
N THR A 362 -8.95 9.22 22.77
CA THR A 362 -9.58 9.22 24.10
C THR A 362 -9.63 7.82 24.70
N VAL A 363 -10.11 6.83 23.94
CA VAL A 363 -10.17 5.42 24.41
C VAL A 363 -8.75 4.85 24.59
N GLY A 364 -7.82 5.21 23.72
CA GLY A 364 -6.42 4.78 23.76
C GLY A 364 -5.70 5.24 25.02
N ALA A 365 -5.93 6.49 25.45
CA ALA A 365 -5.39 7.02 26.70
C ALA A 365 -5.86 6.20 27.93
N VAL A 366 -7.08 5.68 27.90
CA VAL A 366 -7.65 4.86 28.99
C VAL A 366 -7.13 3.41 28.93
N ARG A 367 -6.99 2.83 27.74
CA ARG A 367 -6.67 1.40 27.58
C ARG A 367 -5.19 1.05 27.44
N GLY A 368 -4.34 2.00 27.04
CA GLY A 368 -2.95 1.72 26.69
C GLY A 368 -2.83 0.68 25.56
N ASP A 369 -1.94 -0.29 25.70
CA ASP A 369 -1.63 -1.30 24.67
C ASP A 369 -2.59 -2.51 24.63
N LYS A 370 -3.60 -2.57 25.51
CA LYS A 370 -4.45 -3.76 25.75
C LYS A 370 -5.63 -3.89 24.76
N TRP A 371 -5.38 -3.64 23.49
CA TRP A 371 -6.44 -3.67 22.46
C TRP A 371 -6.58 -5.04 21.81
N GLY A 372 -7.76 -5.66 21.94
CA GLY A 372 -8.14 -6.83 21.16
C GLY A 372 -8.37 -6.50 19.69
N GLN A 373 -8.21 -7.50 18.82
CA GLN A 373 -8.41 -7.40 17.37
C GLN A 373 -9.82 -6.96 16.95
N ALA A 374 -10.84 -7.68 17.43
CA ALA A 374 -12.24 -7.40 17.11
C ALA A 374 -12.63 -5.98 17.54
N GLU A 375 -12.13 -5.56 18.70
CA GLU A 375 -12.31 -4.21 19.21
C GLU A 375 -11.61 -3.16 18.32
N ARG A 376 -10.33 -3.34 17.96
CA ARG A 376 -9.67 -2.42 17.01
C ARG A 376 -10.45 -2.28 15.71
N ARG A 377 -11.06 -3.37 15.23
CA ARG A 377 -11.91 -3.35 14.03
C ARG A 377 -13.21 -2.61 14.25
N SER A 378 -13.84 -2.69 15.43
CA SER A 378 -15.10 -2.01 15.74
C SER A 378 -14.96 -0.49 15.82
N TYR A 379 -13.76 0.01 16.13
CA TYR A 379 -13.53 1.46 16.14
C TYR A 379 -13.20 2.03 14.78
N LYS A 380 -12.82 1.24 13.75
CA LYS A 380 -12.39 1.73 12.43
C LYS A 380 -13.40 2.71 11.82
N MET A 381 -12.90 3.79 11.23
CA MET A 381 -13.70 4.70 10.41
C MET A 381 -14.42 3.93 9.31
N ASP A 382 -15.66 4.32 9.02
CA ASP A 382 -16.44 3.79 7.91
C ASP A 382 -15.76 4.13 6.58
N HIS A 383 -14.92 3.19 6.13
CA HIS A 383 -14.10 3.38 4.95
C HIS A 383 -14.95 3.47 3.66
N HIS A 384 -16.12 2.82 3.61
CA HIS A 384 -17.01 2.96 2.45
C HIS A 384 -17.56 4.38 2.35
N LEU A 385 -18.02 4.95 3.47
CA LEU A 385 -18.48 6.34 3.51
C LEU A 385 -17.36 7.31 3.15
N PHE A 386 -16.15 7.09 3.67
CA PHE A 386 -15.00 7.93 3.35
C PHE A 386 -14.62 7.87 1.86
N PHE A 387 -14.57 6.68 1.25
CA PHE A 387 -14.28 6.55 -0.18
C PHE A 387 -15.33 7.25 -1.04
N ILE A 388 -16.61 7.08 -0.71
CA ILE A 388 -17.71 7.72 -1.43
C ILE A 388 -17.65 9.24 -1.26
N LEU A 389 -17.32 9.75 -0.07
CA LEU A 389 -17.06 11.18 0.14
C LEU A 389 -15.94 11.67 -0.78
N VAL A 390 -14.81 10.96 -0.86
CA VAL A 390 -13.73 11.31 -1.79
C VAL A 390 -14.24 11.35 -3.23
N PHE A 391 -15.06 10.37 -3.66
CA PHE A 391 -15.60 10.37 -5.02
C PHE A 391 -16.46 11.60 -5.29
N CYS A 392 -17.35 11.94 -4.36
CA CYS A 392 -18.25 13.07 -4.51
C CYS A 392 -17.50 14.41 -4.52
N GLU A 393 -16.48 14.57 -3.67
CA GLU A 393 -15.73 15.82 -3.55
C GLU A 393 -14.72 16.02 -4.69
N PHE A 394 -14.19 14.93 -5.26
CA PHE A 394 -13.19 15.00 -6.32
C PHE A 394 -13.72 14.71 -7.72
N ALA A 395 -15.01 14.41 -7.89
CA ALA A 395 -15.61 14.11 -9.20
C ALA A 395 -15.29 15.18 -10.26
N GLU A 396 -15.52 16.46 -9.94
CA GLU A 396 -15.22 17.57 -10.85
C GLU A 396 -13.72 17.66 -11.17
N SER A 397 -12.85 17.37 -10.21
CA SER A 397 -11.40 17.36 -10.42
C SER A 397 -10.97 16.22 -11.35
N PHE A 398 -11.63 15.06 -11.28
CA PHE A 398 -11.43 13.97 -12.25
C PHE A 398 -11.93 14.32 -13.65
N THR A 399 -12.98 15.13 -13.76
CA THR A 399 -13.43 15.67 -15.05
C THR A 399 -12.44 16.69 -15.61
N ARG A 400 -11.98 17.64 -14.78
CA ARG A 400 -11.14 18.76 -15.21
C ARG A 400 -9.68 18.38 -15.49
N TYR A 401 -9.14 17.42 -14.75
CA TYR A 401 -7.71 17.08 -14.77
C TYR A 401 -7.44 15.63 -15.17
N GLY A 402 -8.46 14.90 -15.61
CA GLY A 402 -8.41 13.45 -15.83
C GLY A 402 -8.37 13.02 -17.30
N ASP A 403 -8.12 13.91 -18.25
CA ASP A 403 -8.15 13.58 -19.69
C ASP A 403 -7.17 12.45 -20.05
N SER A 404 -6.03 12.38 -19.37
CA SER A 404 -5.01 11.34 -19.59
C SER A 404 -5.28 10.02 -18.85
N LEU A 405 -6.37 9.94 -18.09
CA LEU A 405 -6.71 8.74 -17.32
C LEU A 405 -7.71 7.87 -18.12
N PRO A 406 -7.78 6.56 -17.86
CA PRO A 406 -8.67 5.66 -18.59
C PRO A 406 -10.15 5.80 -18.20
N GLY A 407 -11.04 5.54 -19.17
CA GLY A 407 -12.50 5.58 -18.99
C GLY A 407 -13.10 6.99 -19.01
N TYR A 408 -14.43 7.07 -18.98
CA TYR A 408 -15.17 8.33 -18.99
C TYR A 408 -15.25 8.96 -17.61
N ALA A 409 -15.17 10.28 -17.52
CA ALA A 409 -15.42 11.00 -16.27
C ALA A 409 -16.79 10.61 -15.70
N PRO A 410 -16.91 10.32 -14.40
CA PRO A 410 -18.19 9.96 -13.81
C PRO A 410 -19.12 11.16 -13.82
N ASP A 411 -20.40 10.91 -14.02
CA ASP A 411 -21.44 11.91 -13.79
C ASP A 411 -21.59 12.15 -12.28
N PRO A 412 -21.34 13.37 -11.77
CA PRO A 412 -21.49 13.70 -10.35
C PRO A 412 -22.87 13.38 -9.80
N ASP A 413 -23.95 13.62 -10.54
CA ASP A 413 -25.31 13.37 -10.06
C ASP A 413 -25.57 11.88 -9.91
N ARG A 414 -25.09 11.08 -10.87
CA ARG A 414 -25.12 9.62 -10.78
C ARG A 414 -24.31 9.09 -9.59
N LEU A 415 -23.17 9.70 -9.26
CA LEU A 415 -22.40 9.32 -8.06
C LEU A 415 -23.20 9.55 -6.78
N ILE A 416 -23.96 10.65 -6.70
CA ILE A 416 -24.81 10.95 -5.54
C ILE A 416 -25.97 9.96 -5.42
N LEU A 417 -26.65 9.66 -6.53
CA LEU A 417 -27.73 8.66 -6.54
C LEU A 417 -27.22 7.27 -6.14
N ASN A 418 -26.05 6.87 -6.65
CA ASN A 418 -25.40 5.63 -6.27
C ASN A 418 -25.00 5.62 -4.79
N ALA A 419 -24.51 6.75 -4.27
CA ALA A 419 -24.14 6.91 -2.88
C ALA A 419 -25.35 6.76 -1.96
N GLU A 420 -26.48 7.37 -2.29
CA GLU A 420 -27.73 7.27 -1.55
C GLU A 420 -28.22 5.82 -1.49
N SER A 421 -28.28 5.15 -2.65
CA SER A 421 -28.70 3.75 -2.73
C SER A 421 -27.78 2.81 -1.94
N PHE A 422 -26.46 3.03 -1.99
CA PHE A 422 -25.48 2.15 -1.34
C PHE A 422 -25.32 2.38 0.17
N LEU A 423 -25.32 3.64 0.60
CA LEU A 423 -25.09 4.01 2.00
C LEU A 423 -26.34 3.86 2.87
N GLY A 424 -27.54 3.95 2.28
CA GLY A 424 -28.81 3.93 3.00
C GLY A 424 -28.87 5.08 4.02
N PHE A 425 -29.22 4.78 5.28
CA PHE A 425 -29.31 5.79 6.34
C PHE A 425 -28.02 6.60 6.54
N ARG A 426 -26.84 6.02 6.22
CA ARG A 426 -25.55 6.70 6.33
C ARG A 426 -25.38 7.84 5.32
N PHE A 427 -26.18 7.89 4.26
CA PHE A 427 -26.17 8.96 3.28
C PHE A 427 -26.50 10.32 3.92
N GLY A 428 -27.34 10.36 4.97
CA GLY A 428 -27.60 11.60 5.71
C GLY A 428 -26.33 12.21 6.29
N TYR A 429 -25.40 11.39 6.79
CA TYR A 429 -24.12 11.87 7.30
C TYR A 429 -23.18 12.32 6.17
N LEU A 430 -23.16 11.61 5.03
CA LEU A 430 -22.45 12.07 3.83
C LEU A 430 -22.93 13.46 3.41
N SER A 431 -24.24 13.67 3.30
CA SER A 431 -24.85 14.95 2.93
C SER A 431 -24.50 16.06 3.92
N HIS A 432 -24.51 15.76 5.23
CA HIS A 432 -24.05 16.69 6.25
C HIS A 432 -22.59 17.11 6.03
N LEU A 433 -21.67 16.15 5.86
CA LEU A 433 -20.24 16.43 5.63
C LEU A 433 -20.00 17.31 4.40
N ARG A 434 -20.75 17.08 3.32
CA ARG A 434 -20.66 17.88 2.09
C ARG A 434 -21.21 19.30 2.25
N SER A 435 -22.16 19.50 3.16
CA SER A 435 -22.75 20.82 3.44
C SER A 435 -21.86 21.74 4.29
N ILE A 436 -20.83 21.19 4.94
CA ILE A 436 -19.88 21.96 5.75
C ILE A 436 -19.16 22.98 4.86
N ARG A 437 -19.33 24.26 5.20
CA ARG A 437 -18.64 25.37 4.54
C ARG A 437 -17.25 25.55 5.14
N VAL A 438 -16.27 25.82 4.28
CA VAL A 438 -14.93 26.21 4.72
C VAL A 438 -14.97 27.70 5.01
N ALA A 439 -14.77 28.09 6.26
CA ALA A 439 -14.44 29.46 6.60
C ALA A 439 -12.94 29.61 6.32
N LEU A 440 -12.60 30.07 5.11
CA LEU A 440 -11.22 30.35 4.70
C LEU A 440 -10.74 31.67 5.29
#